data_AF-A0A379GB18-F1
#
_entry.id   AF-A0A379GB18-F1
#
_cell.length_a   1.000
_cell.length_b   1.000
_cell.length_c   1.000
_cell.angle_alpha   90.00
_cell.angle_beta   90.00
_cell.angle_gamma   90.00
#
_symmetry.space_group_name_H-M   'P 1'
#
loop_
_entity.id
_entity.type
_entity.pdbx_description
1 polymer ?
#
loop_
_entity_poly.entity_id
_entity_poly.type
_entity_poly.pdbx_seq_one_letter_code
_entity_poly.pdbx_strand_id
1 'polypeptide(L)'
;MLKAISAPRLQAGDEIIVSEQEHHANLIPWLMLAEQTGAKIIRWPIEDNFLPSIATLTTLLTARTRVVAISQMSNITGAQIALDKVSQCVHQYDDCYSWLMVHKA
;
A
#
# COMPACT_ATOMS: atom_id res chain seq x y z
N MET A 1 6.76 18.39 -1.89
CA MET A 1 7.06 17.30 -2.85
C MET A 1 5.80 16.46 -3.11
N LEU A 2 4.70 17.09 -3.58
CA LEU A 2 3.38 16.45 -3.78
C LEU A 2 2.92 16.50 -5.26
N LYS A 3 3.75 17.04 -6.16
CA LYS A 3 3.35 17.37 -7.54
C LYS A 3 3.52 16.24 -8.56
N ALA A 4 3.90 15.03 -8.15
CA ALA A 4 4.20 13.94 -9.08
C ALA A 4 3.56 12.59 -8.71
N ILE A 5 2.46 12.59 -7.96
CA ILE A 5 1.55 11.43 -7.99
C ILE A 5 0.44 11.82 -8.95
N SER A 6 0.64 11.56 -10.24
CA SER A 6 -0.46 11.50 -11.20
C SER A 6 -1.28 10.25 -10.87
N ALA A 7 -2.03 10.30 -9.77
CA ALA A 7 -2.97 9.26 -9.42
C ALA A 7 -3.96 9.14 -10.60
N PRO A 8 -4.18 7.94 -11.17
CA PRO A 8 -5.45 7.71 -11.85
C PRO A 8 -6.52 8.11 -10.84
N ARG A 9 -7.48 8.95 -11.25
CA ARG A 9 -8.46 9.59 -10.35
C ARG A 9 -9.15 8.50 -9.53
N LEU A 10 -8.68 8.30 -8.29
CA LEU A 10 -9.31 7.36 -7.38
C LEU A 10 -10.78 7.75 -7.26
N GLN A 11 -11.63 6.76 -7.33
CA GLN A 11 -13.07 6.93 -7.26
C GLN A 11 -13.58 6.44 -5.92
N ALA A 12 -14.80 6.87 -5.59
CA ALA A 12 -15.46 6.39 -4.39
C ALA A 12 -15.57 4.85 -4.43
N GLY A 13 -15.10 4.21 -3.37
CA GLY A 13 -15.07 2.75 -3.25
C GLY A 13 -13.81 2.06 -3.78
N ASP A 14 -12.89 2.76 -4.47
CA ASP A 14 -11.56 2.21 -4.74
C ASP A 14 -10.82 1.94 -3.41
N GLU A 15 -9.90 0.99 -3.42
CA GLU A 15 -9.21 0.51 -2.22
C GLU A 15 -7.70 0.86 -2.30
N ILE A 16 -7.20 1.46 -1.21
CA ILE A 16 -5.79 1.73 -0.96
C ILE A 16 -5.35 0.83 0.18
N ILE A 17 -4.51 -0.16 -0.11
CA ILE A 17 -3.94 -1.04 0.89
C ILE A 17 -2.70 -0.34 1.48
N VAL A 18 -2.63 -0.20 2.80
CA VAL A 18 -1.48 0.41 3.50
C VAL A 18 -1.01 -0.56 4.58
N SER A 19 0.30 -0.83 4.61
CA SER A 19 0.88 -1.64 5.70
C SER A 19 0.73 -0.93 7.05
N GLU A 20 0.50 -1.71 8.10
CA GLU A 20 0.46 -1.18 9.46
C GLU A 20 1.82 -0.68 9.97
N GLN A 21 2.92 -1.10 9.34
CA GLN A 21 4.27 -0.65 9.73
C GLN A 21 4.63 0.73 9.16
N GLU A 22 3.74 1.37 8.41
CA GLU A 22 4.06 2.60 7.70
C GLU A 22 4.26 3.78 8.64
N HIS A 23 5.36 4.50 8.42
CA HIS A 23 5.60 5.79 9.05
C HIS A 23 4.53 6.80 8.62
N HIS A 24 4.19 7.76 9.50
CA HIS A 24 3.16 8.76 9.22
C HIS A 24 3.34 9.50 7.88
N ALA A 25 4.58 9.74 7.46
CA ALA A 25 4.88 10.36 6.17
C ALA A 25 4.36 9.55 4.97
N ASN A 26 4.28 8.22 5.08
CA ASN A 26 3.73 7.33 4.07
C ASN A 26 2.30 6.85 4.37
N LEU A 27 1.65 7.34 5.44
CA LEU A 27 0.25 7.02 5.78
C LEU A 27 -0.67 8.23 5.53
N ILE A 28 -0.31 9.40 6.06
CA ILE A 28 -1.15 10.61 6.03
C ILE A 28 -1.56 11.02 4.61
N PRO A 29 -0.68 10.98 3.58
CA PRO A 29 -1.09 11.32 2.22
C PRO A 29 -2.23 10.43 1.69
N TRP A 30 -2.23 9.14 2.04
CA TRP A 30 -3.28 8.20 1.63
C TRP A 30 -4.58 8.44 2.37
N LEU A 31 -4.53 8.74 3.67
CA LEU A 31 -5.72 9.11 4.45
C LEU A 31 -6.39 10.37 3.86
N MET A 32 -5.60 11.40 3.56
CA MET A 32 -6.09 12.64 2.95
C MET A 32 -6.69 12.38 1.56
N LEU A 33 -6.06 11.53 0.75
CA LEU A 33 -6.55 11.19 -0.57
C LEU A 33 -7.84 10.35 -0.51
N ALA A 34 -7.93 9.41 0.42
CA ALA A 34 -9.13 8.62 0.69
C ALA A 34 -10.31 9.51 1.10
N GLU A 35 -10.07 10.48 2.00
CA GLU A 35 -11.06 11.48 2.42
C GLU A 35 -11.55 12.33 1.24
N GLN A 36 -10.65 12.75 0.36
CA GLN A 36 -10.99 13.59 -0.80
C GLN A 36 -11.73 12.84 -1.92
N THR A 37 -11.50 11.53 -2.07
CA THR A 37 -11.98 10.75 -3.22
C THR A 37 -13.10 9.77 -2.87
N GLY A 38 -13.31 9.48 -1.58
CA GLY A 38 -14.19 8.42 -1.11
C GLY A 38 -13.60 7.02 -1.27
N ALA A 39 -12.30 6.92 -1.56
CA ALA A 39 -11.58 5.65 -1.52
C ALA A 39 -11.50 5.12 -0.09
N LYS A 40 -11.26 3.81 0.05
CA LYS A 40 -11.19 3.10 1.33
C LYS A 40 -9.75 2.73 1.65
N ILE A 41 -9.36 2.96 2.90
CA ILE A 41 -8.08 2.49 3.43
C ILE A 41 -8.27 1.07 3.95
N ILE A 42 -7.48 0.16 3.39
CA ILE A 42 -7.44 -1.24 3.78
C ILE A 42 -6.13 -1.48 4.53
N ARG A 43 -6.21 -1.88 5.80
CA ARG A 43 -5.03 -2.15 6.62
C ARG A 43 -4.42 -3.49 6.24
N TRP A 44 -3.13 -3.51 5.92
CA TRP A 44 -2.34 -4.73 5.75
C TRP A 44 -1.55 -5.00 7.05
N PRO A 45 -2.03 -5.94 7.89
CA PRO A 45 -1.49 -6.14 9.23
C PRO A 45 -0.06 -6.69 9.22
N ILE A 46 0.66 -6.38 10.29
CA ILE A 46 1.95 -6.98 10.61
C ILE A 46 1.74 -8.33 11.31
N GLU A 47 2.61 -9.31 11.04
CA GLU A 47 2.65 -10.60 11.75
C GLU A 47 3.66 -10.58 12.91
N ASP A 48 3.74 -11.68 13.68
CA ASP A 48 4.63 -11.80 14.84
C ASP A 48 6.14 -11.61 14.50
N ASN A 49 6.52 -11.73 13.23
CA ASN A 49 7.87 -11.48 12.74
C ASN A 49 8.14 -10.00 12.39
N PHE A 50 7.23 -9.10 12.75
CA PHE A 50 7.28 -7.66 12.46
C PHE A 50 7.24 -7.31 10.96
N LEU A 51 6.80 -8.23 10.12
CA LEU A 51 6.57 -8.00 8.69
C LEU A 51 5.13 -8.32 8.31
N PRO A 52 4.55 -7.59 7.35
CA PRO A 52 3.30 -7.98 6.74
C PRO A 52 3.58 -9.09 5.70
N SER A 53 2.68 -10.07 5.59
CA SER A 53 2.89 -11.22 4.70
C SER A 53 2.22 -11.08 3.34
N ILE A 54 2.85 -11.67 2.31
CA ILE A 54 2.28 -11.78 0.95
C ILE A 54 1.00 -12.62 0.95
N ALA A 55 0.91 -13.62 1.83
CA ALA A 55 -0.30 -14.42 1.99
C ALA A 55 -1.48 -13.52 2.40
N THR A 56 -1.28 -12.66 3.41
CA THR A 56 -2.29 -11.70 3.81
C THR A 56 -2.60 -10.71 2.69
N LEU A 57 -1.58 -10.17 2.01
CA LEU A 57 -1.78 -9.25 0.88
C LEU A 57 -2.71 -9.86 -0.19
N THR A 58 -2.50 -11.13 -0.55
CA THR A 58 -3.30 -11.83 -1.55
C THR A 58 -4.78 -11.89 -1.17
N THR A 59 -5.09 -12.00 0.14
CA THR A 59 -6.47 -11.99 0.63
C THR A 59 -7.11 -10.61 0.66
N LEU A 60 -6.30 -9.54 0.69
CA LEU A 60 -6.76 -8.15 0.71
C LEU A 60 -6.95 -7.58 -0.69
N LEU A 61 -6.26 -8.13 -1.70
CA LEU A 61 -6.38 -7.69 -3.09
C LEU A 61 -7.77 -8.00 -3.64
N THR A 62 -8.41 -6.96 -4.19
CA THR A 62 -9.71 -7.06 -4.86
C THR A 62 -9.68 -6.33 -6.20
N ALA A 63 -10.74 -6.50 -7.01
CA ALA A 63 -10.92 -5.73 -8.25
C ALA A 63 -11.02 -4.20 -8.05
N ARG A 64 -11.21 -3.74 -6.80
CA ARG A 64 -11.23 -2.32 -6.43
C ARG A 64 -9.89 -1.82 -5.92
N THR A 65 -8.92 -2.70 -5.69
CA THR A 65 -7.59 -2.25 -5.26
C THR A 65 -6.93 -1.45 -6.36
N ARG A 66 -6.46 -0.25 -6.01
CA ARG A 66 -5.73 0.64 -6.92
C ARG A 66 -4.33 0.93 -6.44
N VAL A 67 -4.08 0.92 -5.14
CA VAL A 67 -2.77 1.27 -4.57
C VAL A 67 -2.42 0.28 -3.46
N VAL A 68 -1.15 -0.13 -3.43
CA VAL A 68 -0.53 -0.85 -2.31
C VAL A 68 0.67 -0.05 -1.84
N ALA A 69 0.57 0.52 -0.64
CA ALA A 69 1.60 1.33 -0.01
C ALA A 69 2.37 0.53 1.04
N ILE A 70 3.69 0.42 0.84
CA ILE A 70 4.59 -0.28 1.76
C ILE A 70 6.02 0.28 1.70
N SER A 71 6.66 0.42 2.85
CA SER A 71 8.08 0.74 2.98
C SER A 71 8.96 -0.49 2.72
N GLN A 72 10.11 -0.31 2.07
CA GLN A 72 11.07 -1.40 1.83
C GLN A 72 11.59 -2.01 3.14
N MET A 73 11.79 -1.15 4.13
CA MET A 73 12.36 -1.47 5.42
C MET A 73 11.65 -0.65 6.48
N SER A 74 11.25 -1.29 7.58
CA SER A 74 10.71 -0.59 8.74
C SER A 74 11.81 0.27 9.38
N ASN A 75 11.50 1.52 9.69
CA ASN A 75 12.38 2.40 10.44
C ASN A 75 12.37 2.12 11.96
N ILE A 76 11.42 1.30 12.44
CA ILE A 76 11.33 0.90 13.84
C ILE A 76 12.10 -0.40 14.08
N THR A 77 11.81 -1.43 13.28
CA THR A 77 12.36 -2.78 13.50
C THR A 77 13.54 -3.12 12.60
N GLY A 78 13.76 -2.36 11.53
CA GLY A 78 14.72 -2.69 10.49
C GLY A 78 14.33 -3.90 9.62
N ALA A 79 13.14 -4.47 9.85
CA ALA A 79 12.67 -5.61 9.08
C ALA A 79 12.45 -5.20 7.61
N GLN A 80 12.90 -6.05 6.69
CA GLN A 80 12.85 -5.81 5.25
C GLN A 80 11.87 -6.77 4.59
N ILE A 81 10.94 -6.24 3.80
CA ILE A 81 10.04 -7.06 2.99
C ILE A 81 10.65 -7.33 1.61
N ALA A 82 10.39 -8.52 1.08
CA ALA A 82 10.75 -8.89 -0.29
C ALA A 82 9.87 -8.13 -1.31
N LEU A 83 10.26 -6.91 -1.67
CA LEU A 83 9.51 -6.04 -2.59
C LEU A 83 9.30 -6.64 -3.99
N ASP A 84 10.23 -7.46 -4.44
CA ASP A 84 10.10 -8.23 -5.68
C ASP A 84 8.88 -9.14 -5.64
N LYS A 85 8.67 -9.84 -4.51
CA LYS A 85 7.49 -10.70 -4.30
C LYS A 85 6.21 -9.90 -4.15
N VAL A 86 6.26 -8.75 -3.46
CA VAL A 86 5.11 -7.84 -3.36
C VAL A 86 4.72 -7.37 -4.77
N SER A 87 5.68 -6.85 -5.53
CA SER A 87 5.46 -6.37 -6.90
C SER A 87 4.88 -7.46 -7.79
N GLN A 88 5.45 -8.67 -7.76
CA GLN A 88 4.91 -9.81 -8.52
C GLN A 88 3.47 -10.15 -8.12
N CYS A 89 3.18 -10.19 -6.83
CA CYS A 89 1.84 -10.47 -6.32
C CYS A 89 0.82 -9.42 -6.81
N VAL A 90 1.15 -8.14 -6.73
CA VAL A 90 0.20 -7.08 -7.12
C VAL A 90 0.00 -7.02 -8.64
N HIS A 91 1.05 -7.24 -9.44
CA HIS A 91 0.94 -7.26 -10.91
C HIS A 91 0.17 -8.48 -11.46
N GLN A 92 -0.11 -9.50 -10.64
CA GLN A 92 -1.03 -10.59 -11.05
C GLN A 92 -2.49 -10.13 -11.13
N TYR A 93 -2.82 -8.94 -10.61
CA TYR A 93 -4.16 -8.38 -10.62
C TYR A 93 -4.22 -7.24 -11.65
N ASP A 94 -4.64 -7.58 -12.88
CA ASP A 94 -4.61 -6.73 -14.09
C ASP A 94 -5.27 -5.34 -13.97
N ASP A 95 -6.27 -5.16 -13.09
CA ASP A 95 -6.98 -3.88 -12.89
C ASP A 95 -6.41 -3.02 -11.75
N CYS A 96 -5.39 -3.52 -11.04
CA CYS A 96 -4.67 -2.70 -10.10
C CYS A 96 -3.73 -1.79 -10.90
N TYR A 97 -4.04 -0.49 -10.97
CA TYR A 97 -3.05 0.54 -11.31
C TYR A 97 -2.02 0.62 -10.18
N SER A 98 -1.29 -0.47 -9.95
CA SER A 98 -0.58 -0.77 -8.73
C SER A 98 0.69 0.07 -8.66
N TRP A 99 0.56 1.26 -8.10
CA TRP A 99 1.69 2.06 -7.70
C TRP A 99 2.20 1.48 -6.39
N LEU A 100 3.20 0.60 -6.48
CA LEU A 100 4.01 0.20 -5.34
C LEU A 100 4.82 1.42 -4.89
N MET A 101 4.26 2.19 -3.96
CA MET A 101 4.94 3.36 -3.41
C MET A 101 5.88 2.91 -2.30
N VAL A 102 7.14 2.74 -2.67
CA VAL A 102 8.23 2.39 -1.76
C VAL A 102 8.82 3.67 -1.19
N HIS A 103 8.58 3.93 0.09
CA HIS A 103 9.35 4.92 0.83
C HIS A 103 10.62 4.26 1.37
N LYS A 104 11.80 4.79 1.03
CA LYS A 104 13.01 4.58 1.84
C LYS A 104 12.87 5.49 3.03
N ALA A 105 12.62 4.95 4.22
CA ALA A 105 12.91 5.70 5.43
C ALA A 105 14.42 5.95 5.54
#